data_AF-A0A8D0HRV4-F1
#
_entry.id   AF-A0A8D0HRV4-F1
#
_cell.length_a   1.000
_cell.length_b   1.000
_cell.length_c   1.000
_cell.angle_alpha   90.00
_cell.angle_beta   90.00
_cell.angle_gamma   90.00
#
_symmetry.space_group_name_H-M   'P 1'
#
loop_
_entity.id
_entity.type
_entity.pdbx_description
1 polymer ?
#
loop_
_entity_poly.entity_id
_entity_poly.type
_entity_poly.pdbx_seq_one_letter_code
_entity_poly.pdbx_strand_id
1 'polypeptide(L)'
;KPTLGPQGSELSSAHQRKGIAVGQSFCKRSAHCEDSSSGYTFKKFGSGTKLIVTGTSISKPTNLQILPPSPVQEGKETYICFFENFYPEVVKATWREGDKRDKVLDSVQADAFKFNETSYSASSWMTVDASDLSKKYTCEIQHEAGSNTIEFLPAGPENQDTPDCIPTPEDSTAVSEDIGGRFTHNTALLVYVVLLLKSTIYYIIILFLVYRMGGLIKPQSKKP
;
A
#
# COMPACT_ATOMS: atom_id res chain seq x y z
N LYS A 1 -47.52 1.04 1.15
CA LYS A 1 -47.25 1.01 2.61
C LYS A 1 -46.92 -0.43 3.00
N PRO A 2 -45.65 -0.85 3.04
CA PRO A 2 -45.28 -2.17 3.55
C PRO A 2 -44.84 -2.07 5.01
N THR A 3 -45.34 -3.00 5.79
CA THR A 3 -45.26 -3.12 7.24
C THR A 3 -43.90 -3.67 7.66
N LEU A 4 -43.18 -3.01 8.57
CA LEU A 4 -41.96 -3.52 9.20
C LEU A 4 -42.30 -4.65 10.18
N GLY A 5 -41.75 -5.84 9.96
CA GLY A 5 -41.63 -6.90 10.97
C GLY A 5 -40.42 -6.66 11.90
N PRO A 6 -40.36 -7.32 13.07
CA PRO A 6 -39.51 -6.91 14.19
C PRO A 6 -38.02 -7.15 13.93
N GLN A 7 -37.21 -6.13 14.25
CA GLN A 7 -35.75 -6.20 14.28
C GLN A 7 -35.32 -7.00 15.52
N GLY A 8 -34.67 -8.14 15.32
CA GLY A 8 -33.92 -8.82 16.38
C GLY A 8 -32.54 -8.18 16.52
N SER A 9 -32.31 -7.50 17.64
CA SER A 9 -30.98 -7.03 18.05
C SER A 9 -30.35 -8.07 18.98
N GLU A 10 -29.26 -8.71 18.57
CA GLU A 10 -28.46 -9.55 19.47
C GLU A 10 -27.36 -8.67 20.09
N LEU A 11 -27.53 -8.33 21.38
CA LEU A 11 -26.56 -7.57 22.17
C LEU A 11 -25.53 -8.54 22.74
N SER A 12 -24.33 -8.63 22.16
CA SER A 12 -23.22 -9.32 22.81
C SER A 12 -22.61 -8.40 23.88
N SER A 13 -22.66 -8.85 25.12
CA SER A 13 -22.23 -8.19 26.36
C SER A 13 -20.88 -7.45 26.24
N ALA A 14 -20.91 -6.11 26.35
CA ALA A 14 -19.72 -5.30 26.55
C ALA A 14 -19.41 -5.18 28.06
N HIS A 15 -18.18 -5.53 28.45
CA HIS A 15 -17.71 -5.44 29.83
C HIS A 15 -17.42 -3.98 30.18
N GLN A 16 -18.24 -3.40 31.06
CA GLN A 16 -18.14 -2.00 31.48
C GLN A 16 -16.94 -1.80 32.42
N ARG A 17 -15.80 -1.29 31.91
CA ARG A 17 -14.81 -0.57 32.71
C ARG A 17 -14.75 0.88 32.26
N LYS A 18 -14.68 1.81 33.21
CA LYS A 18 -14.61 3.26 33.00
C LYS A 18 -13.43 3.60 32.06
N GLY A 19 -13.76 3.92 30.81
CA GLY A 19 -12.86 4.33 29.75
C GLY A 19 -13.69 4.47 28.46
N ILE A 20 -13.45 5.51 27.67
CA ILE A 20 -14.20 5.76 26.43
C ILE A 20 -14.03 4.54 25.51
N ALA A 21 -15.12 3.80 25.29
CA ALA A 21 -15.12 2.68 24.36
C ALA A 21 -15.18 3.22 22.94
N VAL A 22 -14.10 3.06 22.17
CA VAL A 22 -14.14 3.18 20.71
C VAL A 22 -14.89 1.96 20.19
N GLY A 23 -16.20 2.08 20.01
CA GLY A 23 -17.04 1.04 19.44
C GLY A 23 -17.17 1.22 17.93
N GLN A 24 -16.62 0.28 17.15
CA GLN A 24 -17.00 0.16 15.74
C GLN A 24 -18.31 -0.62 15.68
N SER A 25 -19.39 0.03 15.29
CA SER A 25 -20.67 -0.64 15.03
C SER A 25 -20.92 -0.71 13.54
N PHE A 26 -21.18 -1.94 13.04
CA PHE A 26 -21.54 -2.17 11.65
C PHE A 26 -23.05 -2.46 11.58
N CYS A 27 -23.83 -1.55 10.99
CA CYS A 27 -25.24 -1.81 10.73
C CYS A 27 -25.38 -2.77 9.54
N LYS A 28 -25.87 -3.99 9.80
CA LYS A 28 -26.18 -4.99 8.76
C LYS A 28 -27.57 -4.71 8.18
N ARG A 29 -27.64 -4.23 6.93
CA ARG A 29 -28.91 -4.18 6.18
C ARG A 29 -29.21 -5.57 5.60
N SER A 30 -30.46 -6.04 5.74
CA SER A 30 -30.91 -7.32 5.20
C SER A 30 -30.87 -7.33 3.67
N ALA A 31 -30.43 -8.45 3.09
CA ALA A 31 -30.21 -8.61 1.64
C ALA A 31 -31.53 -8.54 0.85
N HIS A 32 -31.53 -7.85 -0.29
CA HIS A 32 -32.59 -7.95 -1.30
C HIS A 32 -32.16 -9.00 -2.33
N CYS A 33 -33.01 -9.99 -2.58
CA CYS A 33 -32.78 -11.03 -3.59
C CYS A 33 -33.56 -10.67 -4.86
N GLU A 34 -32.90 -10.58 -6.01
CA GLU A 34 -33.58 -10.61 -7.32
C GLU A 34 -32.59 -11.01 -8.43
N ASP A 35 -32.61 -12.28 -8.85
CA ASP A 35 -33.30 -12.72 -10.09
C ASP A 35 -33.12 -14.25 -10.28
N SER A 36 -34.20 -14.92 -10.70
CA SER A 36 -34.28 -16.36 -10.97
C SER A 36 -34.05 -16.63 -12.46
N SER A 37 -32.82 -16.95 -12.86
CA SER A 37 -32.61 -17.65 -14.14
C SER A 37 -31.52 -18.71 -14.14
N SER A 38 -30.72 -18.86 -13.07
CA SER A 38 -29.78 -19.98 -12.95
C SER A 38 -29.32 -20.17 -11.52
N GLY A 39 -30.03 -20.95 -10.70
CA GLY A 39 -29.60 -21.73 -9.51
C GLY A 39 -28.60 -21.19 -8.46
N TYR A 40 -28.05 -19.98 -8.61
CA TYR A 40 -26.94 -19.44 -7.86
C TYR A 40 -27.36 -18.10 -7.27
N THR A 41 -27.71 -18.09 -5.99
CA THR A 41 -27.98 -16.85 -5.26
C THR A 41 -26.66 -16.20 -4.85
N PHE A 42 -26.30 -15.09 -5.50
CA PHE A 42 -25.16 -14.28 -5.06
C PHE A 42 -25.62 -13.31 -3.97
N LYS A 43 -25.07 -13.43 -2.76
CA LYS A 43 -25.29 -12.47 -1.68
C LYS A 43 -24.52 -11.19 -2.00
N LYS A 44 -25.25 -10.13 -2.39
CA LYS A 44 -24.67 -8.79 -2.56
C LYS A 44 -24.81 -8.01 -1.26
N PHE A 45 -23.68 -7.61 -0.67
CA PHE A 45 -23.65 -6.65 0.43
C PHE A 45 -23.50 -5.24 -0.14
N GLY A 46 -24.13 -4.25 0.50
CA GLY A 46 -23.84 -2.85 0.21
C GLY A 46 -22.44 -2.46 0.70
N SER A 47 -21.99 -1.25 0.36
CA SER A 47 -20.67 -0.72 0.75
C SER A 47 -20.44 -0.59 2.26
N GLY A 48 -21.48 -0.76 3.07
CA GLY A 48 -21.45 -0.53 4.51
C GLY A 48 -21.47 0.95 4.86
N THR A 49 -21.60 1.23 6.15
CA THR A 49 -21.54 2.58 6.73
C THR A 49 -20.66 2.51 7.95
N LYS A 50 -19.60 3.34 7.98
CA LYS A 50 -18.69 3.45 9.11
C LYS A 50 -19.14 4.63 9.97
N LEU A 51 -19.49 4.36 11.23
CA LEU A 51 -19.81 5.37 12.22
C LEU A 51 -18.66 5.49 13.20
N ILE A 52 -18.15 6.71 13.39
CA ILE A 52 -17.11 7.03 14.36
C ILE A 52 -17.69 8.03 15.35
N VAL A 53 -17.73 7.65 16.63
CA VAL A 53 -18.17 8.53 17.72
C VAL A 53 -16.92 8.93 18.50
N THR A 54 -16.61 10.23 18.49
CA THR A 54 -15.39 10.77 19.08
C THR A 54 -15.60 12.14 19.71
N GLY A 55 -14.84 12.42 20.77
CA GLY A 55 -14.74 13.77 21.35
C GLY A 55 -13.53 14.56 20.84
N THR A 56 -12.72 13.96 19.96
CA THR A 56 -11.55 14.60 19.34
C THR A 56 -11.99 15.58 18.26
N SER A 57 -11.27 16.69 18.13
CA SER A 57 -11.50 17.68 17.08
C SER A 57 -11.24 17.07 15.70
N ILE A 58 -12.19 17.24 14.80
CA ILE A 58 -12.07 16.86 13.39
C ILE A 58 -11.08 17.80 12.69
N SER A 59 -10.11 17.25 11.95
CA SER A 59 -9.13 18.01 11.19
C SER A 59 -9.06 17.54 9.74
N LYS A 60 -8.98 18.49 8.80
CA LYS A 60 -8.77 18.20 7.38
C LYS A 60 -7.29 17.86 7.10
N PRO A 61 -6.97 17.24 5.96
CA PRO A 61 -5.58 17.00 5.57
C PRO A 61 -4.79 18.32 5.53
N THR A 62 -3.63 18.31 6.18
CA THR A 62 -2.78 19.51 6.33
C THR A 62 -1.81 19.66 5.16
N ASN A 63 -1.35 18.54 4.59
CA ASN A 63 -0.46 18.51 3.45
C ASN A 63 -1.01 17.57 2.37
N LEU A 64 -0.90 17.99 1.11
CA LEU A 64 -1.14 17.18 -0.09
C LEU A 64 0.13 17.22 -0.94
N GLN A 65 0.60 16.07 -1.37
CA GLN A 65 1.77 15.94 -2.24
C GLN A 65 1.49 14.96 -3.38
N ILE A 66 1.91 15.33 -4.59
CA ILE A 66 1.98 14.41 -5.71
C ILE A 66 3.39 13.83 -5.74
N LEU A 67 3.49 12.52 -5.55
CA LEU A 67 4.77 11.81 -5.67
C LEU A 67 5.09 11.58 -7.15
N PRO A 68 6.38 11.65 -7.52
CA PRO A 68 6.81 11.43 -8.89
C PRO A 68 6.41 10.04 -9.38
N PRO A 69 6.17 9.88 -10.69
CA PRO A 69 5.70 8.62 -11.22
C PRO A 69 6.79 7.56 -11.15
N SER A 70 6.38 6.32 -10.84
CA SER A 70 7.23 5.17 -11.13
C SER A 70 6.98 4.76 -12.59
N PRO A 71 8.03 4.61 -13.42
CA PRO A 71 7.86 4.16 -14.80
C PRO A 71 7.28 2.74 -14.79
N VAL A 72 6.08 2.59 -15.34
CA VAL A 72 5.50 1.27 -15.57
C VAL A 72 6.04 0.77 -16.91
N GLN A 73 6.51 -0.47 -16.96
CA GLN A 73 6.83 -1.13 -18.23
C GLN A 73 5.58 -1.05 -19.11
N GLU A 74 5.70 -0.65 -20.38
CA GLU A 74 4.60 -0.44 -21.37
C GLU A 74 4.10 1.00 -21.58
N GLY A 75 4.85 2.04 -21.21
CA GLY A 75 4.51 3.42 -21.60
C GLY A 75 3.32 3.99 -20.83
N LYS A 76 3.20 3.61 -19.56
CA LYS A 76 2.24 4.14 -18.60
C LYS A 76 2.98 4.72 -17.40
N GLU A 77 2.37 5.73 -16.80
CA GLU A 77 2.91 6.38 -15.60
C GLU A 77 1.87 6.35 -14.49
N THR A 78 2.31 6.02 -13.28
CA THR A 78 1.44 5.98 -12.10
C THR A 78 1.79 7.10 -11.15
N TYR A 79 0.82 7.96 -10.87
CA TYR A 79 0.94 9.08 -9.97
C TYR A 79 0.28 8.75 -8.63
N ILE A 80 0.90 9.19 -7.53
CA ILE A 80 0.40 8.98 -6.17
C ILE A 80 0.12 10.34 -5.53
N CYS A 81 -1.10 10.54 -5.06
CA CYS A 81 -1.51 11.66 -4.23
C CYS A 81 -1.46 11.20 -2.77
N PHE A 82 -0.50 11.73 -2.03
CA PHE A 82 -0.32 11.49 -0.60
C PHE A 82 -0.90 12.65 0.19
N PHE A 83 -1.67 12.37 1.24
CA PHE A 83 -2.31 13.40 2.05
C PHE A 83 -2.31 13.04 3.53
N GLU A 84 -1.94 14.04 4.35
CA GLU A 84 -1.44 13.80 5.70
C GLU A 84 -2.24 14.50 6.79
N ASN A 85 -2.17 13.93 8.00
CA ASN A 85 -2.54 14.57 9.26
C ASN A 85 -4.01 15.00 9.34
N PHE A 86 -4.92 14.12 8.91
CA PHE A 86 -6.36 14.32 9.04
C PHE A 86 -6.98 13.43 10.12
N TYR A 87 -8.14 13.84 10.63
CA TYR A 87 -8.91 13.05 11.57
C TYR A 87 -10.40 13.36 11.41
N PRO A 88 -11.28 12.35 11.38
CA PRO A 88 -11.02 10.91 11.51
C PRO A 88 -10.56 10.25 10.21
N GLU A 89 -10.33 8.93 10.24
CA GLU A 89 -9.78 8.14 9.13
C GLU A 89 -10.64 8.07 7.85
N VAL A 90 -11.86 8.64 7.85
CA VAL A 90 -12.80 8.54 6.73
C VAL A 90 -12.55 9.67 5.73
N VAL A 91 -11.96 9.31 4.59
CA VAL A 91 -11.53 10.25 3.55
C VAL A 91 -11.76 9.65 2.16
N LYS A 92 -12.06 10.48 1.17
CA LYS A 92 -12.25 10.05 -0.22
C LYS A 92 -11.41 10.89 -1.17
N ALA A 93 -10.53 10.23 -1.93
CA ALA A 93 -9.81 10.81 -3.05
C ALA A 93 -10.59 10.63 -4.35
N THR A 94 -10.59 11.64 -5.21
CA THR A 94 -11.17 11.61 -6.55
C THR A 94 -10.19 12.26 -7.52
N TRP A 95 -9.89 11.57 -8.62
CA TRP A 95 -9.00 12.08 -9.66
C TRP A 95 -9.79 12.62 -10.85
N ARG A 96 -9.37 13.77 -11.38
CA ARG A 96 -10.04 14.46 -12.49
C ARG A 96 -9.03 14.96 -13.51
N GLU A 97 -9.46 15.00 -14.77
CA GLU A 97 -8.70 15.59 -15.89
C GLU A 97 -9.00 17.10 -15.98
N GLY A 98 -8.12 17.93 -15.41
CA GLY A 98 -8.04 19.39 -15.57
C GLY A 98 -9.37 20.16 -15.65
N ASP A 99 -9.46 21.07 -16.61
CA ASP A 99 -10.59 22.00 -16.82
C ASP A 99 -11.95 21.30 -16.99
N LYS A 100 -11.95 19.99 -17.25
CA LYS A 100 -13.15 19.16 -17.29
C LYS A 100 -13.34 18.47 -15.95
N ARG A 101 -13.70 19.25 -14.94
CA ARG A 101 -14.01 18.76 -13.58
C ARG A 101 -15.05 17.63 -13.58
N ASP A 102 -15.83 17.44 -14.64
CA ASP A 102 -16.82 16.35 -14.70
C ASP A 102 -16.23 14.97 -15.03
N LYS A 103 -15.03 14.90 -15.63
CA LYS A 103 -14.40 13.61 -15.98
C LYS A 103 -13.65 13.04 -14.78
N VAL A 104 -14.30 12.10 -14.09
CA VAL A 104 -13.68 11.28 -13.04
C VAL A 104 -12.82 10.19 -13.69
N LEU A 105 -11.61 10.01 -13.18
CA LEU A 105 -10.66 9.01 -13.64
C LEU A 105 -10.66 7.79 -12.71
N ASP A 106 -10.38 6.63 -13.29
CA ASP A 106 -10.22 5.40 -12.52
C ASP A 106 -9.00 5.52 -11.62
N SER A 107 -9.21 5.23 -10.33
CA SER A 107 -8.19 5.40 -9.31
C SER A 107 -8.42 4.41 -8.17
N VAL A 108 -7.35 4.15 -7.44
CA VAL A 108 -7.37 3.30 -6.26
C VAL A 108 -6.94 4.13 -5.06
N GLN A 109 -7.53 3.85 -3.90
CA GLN A 109 -7.18 4.49 -2.65
C GLN A 109 -6.80 3.39 -1.65
N ALA A 110 -5.66 3.57 -0.98
CA ALA A 110 -5.29 2.72 0.15
C ALA A 110 -6.09 3.11 1.39
N ASP A 111 -6.26 2.13 2.30
CA ASP A 111 -6.81 2.41 3.62
C ASP A 111 -5.95 3.44 4.35
N ALA A 112 -6.62 4.30 5.11
CA ALA A 112 -5.94 5.27 5.94
C ALA A 112 -5.14 4.57 7.05
N PHE A 113 -3.90 4.99 7.23
CA PHE A 113 -3.02 4.48 8.28
C PHE A 113 -2.81 5.55 9.34
N LYS A 114 -2.57 5.13 10.58
CA LYS A 114 -2.24 6.05 11.66
C LYS A 114 -0.86 6.66 11.40
N PHE A 115 -0.80 7.97 11.30
CA PHE A 115 0.45 8.71 11.19
C PHE A 115 1.03 9.00 12.58
N ASN A 116 0.16 9.32 13.53
CA ASN A 116 0.47 9.42 14.95
C ASN A 116 -0.74 8.97 15.79
N GLU A 117 -0.71 9.20 17.10
CA GLU A 117 -1.78 8.79 18.02
C GLU A 117 -3.15 9.42 17.72
N THR A 118 -3.17 10.60 17.08
CA THR A 118 -4.37 11.41 16.88
C THR A 118 -4.75 11.62 15.42
N SER A 119 -3.84 11.40 14.47
CA SER A 119 -4.06 11.66 13.04
C SER A 119 -3.79 10.45 12.15
N TYR A 120 -4.45 10.49 11.00
CA TYR A 120 -4.33 9.54 9.91
C TYR A 120 -3.72 10.20 8.69
N SER A 121 -3.11 9.37 7.85
CA SER A 121 -2.65 9.71 6.52
C SER A 121 -3.12 8.62 5.55
N ALA A 122 -3.24 8.95 4.27
CA ALA A 122 -3.56 7.97 3.25
C ALA A 122 -2.99 8.38 1.90
N SER A 123 -3.05 7.45 0.95
CA SER A 123 -2.64 7.66 -0.43
C SER A 123 -3.70 7.16 -1.40
N SER A 124 -3.76 7.82 -2.55
CA SER A 124 -4.49 7.34 -3.72
C SER A 124 -3.58 7.41 -4.93
N TRP A 125 -3.79 6.52 -5.89
CA TRP A 125 -3.02 6.50 -7.12
C TRP A 125 -3.89 6.29 -8.35
N MET A 126 -3.37 6.79 -9.46
CA MET A 126 -3.98 6.72 -10.78
C MET A 126 -2.88 6.45 -11.81
N THR A 127 -3.19 5.65 -12.82
CA THR A 127 -2.29 5.36 -13.94
C THR A 127 -2.80 6.08 -15.19
N VAL A 128 -1.89 6.75 -15.89
CA VAL A 128 -2.15 7.45 -17.16
C VAL A 128 -1.27 6.88 -18.26
N ASP A 129 -1.78 6.93 -19.50
CA ASP A 129 -1.00 6.55 -20.68
C ASP A 129 -0.01 7.67 -21.06
N ALA A 130 1.14 7.31 -21.63
CA ALA A 130 2.15 8.27 -22.07
C ALA A 130 1.62 9.30 -23.10
N SER A 131 0.58 8.95 -23.88
CA SER A 131 -0.08 9.86 -24.81
C SER A 131 -0.84 11.00 -24.11
N ASP A 132 -1.12 10.84 -22.83
CA ASP A 132 -1.98 11.71 -22.03
C ASP A 132 -1.21 12.54 -20.98
N LEU A 133 0.14 12.58 -21.08
CA LEU A 133 1.00 13.35 -20.19
C LEU A 133 0.90 14.87 -20.42
N SER A 134 0.43 15.32 -21.58
CA SER A 134 0.23 16.75 -21.84
C SER A 134 -1.00 17.35 -21.13
N LYS A 135 -1.74 16.54 -20.37
CA LYS A 135 -2.99 16.93 -19.72
C LYS A 135 -2.77 17.26 -18.25
N LYS A 136 -3.50 18.24 -17.75
CA LYS A 136 -3.52 18.59 -16.33
C LYS A 136 -4.39 17.60 -15.56
N TYR A 137 -3.96 17.21 -14.37
CA TYR A 137 -4.72 16.34 -13.49
C TYR A 137 -4.92 16.99 -12.12
N THR A 138 -6.04 16.65 -11.48
CA THR A 138 -6.43 17.14 -10.16
C THR A 138 -6.73 15.97 -9.24
N CYS A 139 -6.10 15.95 -8.07
CA CYS A 139 -6.47 15.08 -6.95
C CYS A 139 -7.32 15.89 -5.96
N GLU A 140 -8.60 15.51 -5.84
CA GLU A 140 -9.57 16.10 -4.93
C GLU A 140 -9.78 15.18 -3.72
N ILE A 141 -9.48 15.70 -2.53
CA ILE A 141 -9.64 14.99 -1.25
C ILE A 141 -10.87 15.56 -0.54
N GLN A 142 -11.87 14.71 -0.32
CA GLN A 142 -13.05 15.01 0.45
C GLN A 142 -12.93 14.43 1.85
N HIS A 143 -13.00 15.30 2.84
CA HIS A 143 -13.03 14.95 4.26
C HIS A 143 -14.20 15.69 4.93
N GLU A 144 -14.64 15.23 6.11
CA GLU A 144 -15.79 15.85 6.78
C GLU A 144 -15.50 17.28 7.28
N ALA A 145 -14.24 17.58 7.59
CA ALA A 145 -13.78 18.95 7.89
C ALA A 145 -13.61 19.84 6.64
N GLY A 146 -13.87 19.32 5.43
CA GLY A 146 -13.80 20.07 4.18
C GLY A 146 -13.01 19.36 3.09
N SER A 147 -12.86 20.04 1.96
CA SER A 147 -12.19 19.52 0.76
C SER A 147 -10.84 20.19 0.54
N ASN A 148 -9.88 19.42 0.04
CA ASN A 148 -8.57 19.90 -0.41
C ASN A 148 -8.35 19.44 -1.86
N THR A 149 -7.66 20.24 -2.66
CA THR A 149 -7.35 19.88 -4.04
C THR A 149 -5.90 20.20 -4.35
N ILE A 150 -5.22 19.32 -5.08
CA ILE A 150 -3.91 19.58 -5.67
C ILE A 150 -3.98 19.30 -7.17
N GLU A 151 -3.44 20.22 -7.96
CA GLU A 151 -3.38 20.08 -9.41
C GLU A 151 -1.91 19.96 -9.83
N PHE A 152 -1.65 19.12 -10.83
CA PHE A 152 -0.31 18.94 -11.39
C PHE A 152 -0.40 18.70 -12.90
N LEU A 153 0.73 18.94 -13.56
CA LEU A 153 0.95 18.58 -14.95
C LEU A 153 2.08 17.55 -14.96
N PRO A 154 1.87 16.35 -15.53
CA PRO A 154 2.95 15.42 -15.80
C PRO A 154 4.07 16.12 -16.57
N ALA A 155 5.32 15.96 -16.12
CA ALA A 155 6.43 16.29 -16.97
C ALA A 155 6.39 15.33 -18.17
N GLY A 156 6.41 15.86 -19.39
CA GLY A 156 6.62 15.02 -20.56
C GLY A 156 8.00 14.33 -20.50
N PRO A 157 8.38 13.53 -21.51
CA PRO A 157 9.73 12.97 -21.59
C PRO A 157 10.75 14.09 -21.86
N GLU A 158 11.01 14.90 -20.84
CA GLU A 158 12.05 15.91 -20.77
C GLU A 158 12.99 15.46 -19.67
N ASN A 159 14.27 15.33 -20.00
CA ASN A 159 15.34 14.93 -19.08
C ASN A 159 15.29 15.81 -17.82
N GLN A 160 14.67 15.32 -16.74
CA GLN A 160 14.69 16.01 -15.46
C GLN A 160 15.70 15.32 -14.56
N ASP A 161 16.83 16.00 -14.42
CA ASP A 161 17.72 15.90 -13.27
C ASP A 161 16.90 15.79 -11.99
N THR A 162 17.18 14.71 -11.27
CA THR A 162 16.67 14.39 -9.95
C THR A 162 16.85 15.55 -8.97
N PRO A 163 15.80 16.05 -8.30
CA PRO A 163 16.00 16.72 -7.02
C PRO A 163 16.23 15.62 -5.97
N ASP A 164 17.52 15.29 -5.77
CA ASP A 164 17.94 14.39 -4.71
C ASP A 164 17.69 15.09 -3.36
N CYS A 165 16.86 14.47 -2.50
CA CYS A 165 16.62 14.97 -1.15
C CYS A 165 17.84 14.63 -0.27
N ILE A 166 18.84 15.53 -0.21
CA ILE A 166 19.86 15.51 0.82
C ILE A 166 19.68 16.74 1.72
N PRO A 167 19.34 16.58 3.01
CA PRO A 167 19.49 17.67 3.95
C PRO A 167 20.99 17.86 4.22
N THR A 168 21.59 18.93 3.69
CA THR A 168 22.98 19.29 3.99
C THR A 168 23.12 19.68 5.46
N PRO A 169 24.00 19.04 6.25
CA PRO A 169 24.56 19.63 7.44
C PRO A 169 25.77 20.47 7.05
N GLU A 170 25.82 21.69 7.57
CA GLU A 170 26.97 22.58 7.43
C GLU A 170 28.22 21.96 8.08
N ASP A 171 29.35 22.14 7.39
CA ASP A 171 30.73 22.16 7.87
C ASP A 171 31.40 20.85 8.35
N SER A 172 32.23 20.27 7.47
CA SER A 172 33.65 19.85 7.72
C SER A 172 34.05 18.66 6.83
N THR A 173 34.88 18.95 5.82
CA THR A 173 35.91 18.06 5.22
C THR A 173 35.70 16.53 5.24
N ALA A 174 35.30 15.92 4.12
CA ALA A 174 35.92 14.69 3.55
C ALA A 174 35.07 14.04 2.43
N VAL A 175 35.70 13.91 1.25
CA VAL A 175 35.56 12.84 0.24
C VAL A 175 34.18 12.63 -0.41
N SER A 176 34.12 13.04 -1.68
CA SER A 176 33.16 12.70 -2.75
C SER A 176 32.11 11.62 -2.46
N GLU A 177 30.86 12.05 -2.34
CA GLU A 177 29.64 11.27 -2.56
C GLU A 177 29.50 10.89 -4.05
N ASP A 178 30.07 9.76 -4.45
CA ASP A 178 29.71 9.10 -5.73
C ASP A 178 29.62 7.55 -5.61
N ILE A 179 29.47 7.05 -4.37
CA ILE A 179 29.54 5.60 -4.07
C ILE A 179 28.30 5.08 -3.33
N GLY A 180 27.27 5.92 -3.10
CA GLY A 180 26.08 5.54 -2.32
C GLY A 180 25.03 4.71 -3.09
N GLY A 181 24.75 5.04 -4.34
CA GLY A 181 23.61 4.47 -5.09
C GLY A 181 23.83 3.10 -5.74
N ARG A 182 25.08 2.63 -5.85
CA ARG A 182 25.43 1.35 -6.49
C ARG A 182 25.68 0.21 -5.50
N PHE A 183 25.68 0.46 -4.19
CA PHE A 183 26.12 -0.52 -3.20
C PHE A 183 25.01 -1.40 -2.59
N THR A 184 23.75 -0.97 -2.59
CA THR A 184 22.66 -1.75 -1.98
C THR A 184 22.25 -2.97 -2.81
N HIS A 185 22.21 -2.85 -4.14
CA HIS A 185 21.93 -3.97 -5.03
C HIS A 185 23.11 -4.96 -5.13
N ASN A 186 24.36 -4.45 -5.10
CA ASN A 186 25.55 -5.29 -5.19
C ASN A 186 25.80 -6.10 -3.91
N THR A 187 25.41 -5.59 -2.74
CA THR A 187 25.60 -6.32 -1.48
C THR A 187 24.74 -7.58 -1.41
N ALA A 188 23.48 -7.51 -1.85
CA ALA A 188 22.59 -8.68 -1.90
C ALA A 188 23.12 -9.77 -2.85
N LEU A 189 23.63 -9.37 -4.02
CA LEU A 189 24.24 -10.27 -4.99
C LEU A 189 25.54 -10.90 -4.46
N LEU A 190 26.39 -10.12 -3.78
CA LEU A 190 27.61 -10.63 -3.15
C LEU A 190 27.29 -11.62 -2.03
N VAL A 191 26.32 -11.33 -1.16
CA VAL A 191 25.87 -12.25 -0.11
C VAL A 191 25.33 -13.54 -0.73
N TYR A 192 24.53 -13.46 -1.79
CA TYR A 192 24.02 -14.63 -2.51
C TYR A 192 25.15 -15.49 -3.10
N VAL A 193 26.12 -14.87 -3.78
CA VAL A 193 27.29 -15.57 -4.35
C VAL A 193 28.14 -16.23 -3.25
N VAL A 194 28.36 -15.56 -2.12
CA VAL A 194 29.12 -16.12 -0.98
C VAL A 194 28.38 -17.32 -0.38
N LEU A 195 27.05 -17.24 -0.22
CA LEU A 195 26.24 -18.35 0.29
C LEU A 195 26.24 -19.56 -0.66
N LEU A 196 26.18 -19.33 -1.97
CA LEU A 196 26.29 -20.39 -2.97
C LEU A 196 27.65 -21.08 -2.94
N LEU A 197 28.74 -20.30 -2.90
CA LEU A 197 30.10 -20.86 -2.80
C LEU A 197 30.28 -21.65 -1.50
N LYS A 198 29.75 -21.15 -0.39
CA LYS A 198 29.82 -21.85 0.89
C LYS A 198 29.04 -23.17 0.85
N SER A 199 27.86 -23.18 0.22
CA SER A 199 27.04 -24.40 0.05
C SER A 199 27.72 -25.45 -0.83
N THR A 200 28.32 -25.06 -1.96
CA THR A 200 29.03 -25.99 -2.85
C THR A 200 30.27 -26.58 -2.18
N ILE A 201 31.01 -25.79 -1.39
CA ILE A 201 32.16 -26.27 -0.61
C ILE A 201 31.70 -27.32 0.43
N TYR A 202 30.61 -27.07 1.16
CA TYR A 202 30.08 -28.05 2.12
C TYR A 202 29.67 -29.36 1.43
N TYR A 203 29.03 -29.27 0.26
CA TYR A 203 28.66 -30.45 -0.52
C TYR A 203 29.90 -31.28 -0.92
N ILE A 204 30.96 -30.63 -1.43
CA ILE A 204 32.21 -31.31 -1.81
C ILE A 204 32.87 -31.98 -0.60
N ILE A 205 32.91 -31.30 0.56
CA ILE A 205 33.48 -31.86 1.79
C ILE A 205 32.68 -33.08 2.25
N ILE A 206 31.35 -33.00 2.30
CA ILE A 206 30.49 -34.14 2.68
C ILE A 206 30.68 -35.29 1.70
N LEU A 207 30.70 -35.01 0.40
CA LEU A 207 30.92 -36.01 -0.65
C LEU A 207 32.28 -36.70 -0.47
N PHE A 208 33.34 -35.93 -0.20
CA PHE A 208 34.67 -36.48 0.09
C PHE A 208 34.68 -37.37 1.35
N LEU A 209 34.01 -36.94 2.42
CA LEU A 209 33.88 -37.73 3.65
C LEU A 209 33.11 -39.04 3.39
N VAL A 210 32.03 -38.99 2.61
CA VAL A 210 31.26 -40.17 2.22
C VAL A 210 32.07 -41.11 1.33
N TYR A 211 32.81 -40.62 0.33
CA TYR A 211 33.67 -41.47 -0.50
C TYR A 211 34.81 -42.10 0.31
N ARG A 212 35.40 -41.36 1.26
CA ARG A 212 36.45 -41.90 2.15
C ARG A 212 35.91 -42.95 3.11
N MET A 213 34.69 -42.77 3.64
CA MET A 213 34.04 -43.73 4.53
C MET A 213 33.47 -44.95 3.77
N GLY A 214 32.97 -44.75 2.55
CA GLY A 214 32.52 -45.81 1.64
C GLY A 214 33.65 -46.69 1.12
N GLY A 215 34.89 -46.18 1.07
CA GLY A 215 36.09 -46.98 0.82
C GLY A 215 36.49 -47.92 1.97
N LEU A 216 35.91 -47.76 3.17
CA LEU A 216 36.20 -48.55 4.38
C LEU A 216 35.18 -49.64 4.68
N ILE A 217 34.11 -49.77 3.90
CA ILE A 217 33.18 -50.90 3.98
C ILE A 217 33.44 -51.83 2.78
N LYS A 218 34.54 -52.59 2.84
CA LYS A 218 34.64 -53.83 2.05
C LYS A 218 33.65 -54.83 2.65
N PRO A 219 32.70 -55.40 1.88
CA PRO A 219 31.91 -56.51 2.38
C PRO A 219 32.86 -57.69 2.66
N GLN A 220 32.97 -58.09 3.92
CA GLN A 220 33.55 -59.37 4.32
C GLN A 220 32.67 -60.49 3.76
N SER A 221 33.01 -60.95 2.55
CA SER A 221 32.44 -62.15 1.93
C SER A 221 32.90 -63.39 2.69
N LYS A 222 32.05 -63.92 3.57
CA LYS A 222 32.09 -65.33 3.97
C LYS A 222 31.83 -66.20 2.72
N LYS A 223 32.69 -67.19 2.47
CA LYS A 223 32.36 -68.35 1.63
C LYS A 223 32.35 -69.63 2.49
N PRO A 224 31.48 -70.60 2.15
CA PRO A 224 31.25 -71.84 2.91
C PRO A 224 32.47 -72.77 2.92
#